data_AF-A0AAX2UIU8-F1
#
_entry.id   AF-A0AAX2UIU8-F1
#
_cell.length_a   1.000
_cell.length_b   1.000
_cell.length_c   1.000
_cell.angle_alpha   90.00
_cell.angle_beta   90.00
_cell.angle_gamma   90.00
#
_symmetry.space_group_name_H-M   'P 1'
#
loop_
_entity.id
_entity.type
_entity.pdbx_description
1 polymer ?
#
loop_
_entity_poly.entity_id
_entity_poly.type
_entity_poly.pdbx_seq_one_letter_code
_entity_poly.pdbx_strand_id
1 'polypeptide(L)'
;MDFIKEANDLARKVLNQKCLSLFSEARIFGIERNRKFVFFFKNQAGLIFFNKDKEKLLQRLRDEYRKKKALYDKEDFIFYEVLGKTKDEIKHRDDEEEKILLKGIERLESVLKQTKENKRYGLSA
;
A
#
# COMPACT_ATOMS: atom_id res chain seq x y z
N MET A 1 -4.15 -0.47 12.36
CA MET A 1 -5.24 -0.69 11.37
C MET A 1 -4.81 -1.73 10.33
N ASP A 2 -5.72 -2.49 9.71
CA ASP A 2 -5.40 -3.29 8.51
C ASP A 2 -5.52 -2.40 7.26
N PHE A 3 -4.38 -2.08 6.64
CA PHE A 3 -4.29 -1.11 5.55
C PHE A 3 -4.89 -1.65 4.25
N ILE A 4 -4.77 -2.96 3.99
CA ILE A 4 -5.31 -3.56 2.78
C ILE A 4 -6.83 -3.57 2.89
N LYS A 5 -7.36 -3.94 4.04
CA LYS A 5 -8.81 -3.89 4.29
C LYS A 5 -9.34 -2.45 4.17
N GLU A 6 -8.71 -1.48 4.83
CA GLU A 6 -9.16 -0.09 4.79
C GLU A 6 -9.06 0.53 3.38
N ALA A 7 -7.99 0.24 2.63
CA ALA A 7 -7.88 0.68 1.23
C ALA A 7 -8.97 0.08 0.35
N ASN A 8 -9.29 -1.20 0.52
CA ASN A 8 -10.39 -1.84 -0.19
C ASN A 8 -11.75 -1.23 0.17
N ASP A 9 -11.99 -0.96 1.44
CA ASP A 9 -13.24 -0.35 1.91
C ASP A 9 -13.40 1.08 1.36
N LEU A 10 -12.32 1.86 1.38
CA LEU A 10 -12.30 3.20 0.79
C LEU A 10 -12.53 3.16 -0.72
N ALA A 11 -11.87 2.24 -1.43
CA ALA A 11 -12.04 2.06 -2.87
C ALA A 11 -13.48 1.72 -3.25
N ARG A 12 -14.12 0.78 -2.53
CA ARG A 12 -15.50 0.36 -2.79
C ARG A 12 -16.52 1.48 -2.63
N LYS A 13 -16.26 2.45 -1.74
CA LYS A 13 -17.12 3.62 -1.53
C LYS A 13 -17.06 4.64 -2.66
N VAL A 14 -15.93 4.73 -3.36
CA VAL A 14 -15.66 5.81 -4.33
C VAL A 14 -15.81 5.36 -5.78
N LEU A 15 -15.75 4.06 -6.04
CA LEU A 15 -15.94 3.48 -7.36
C LEU A 15 -17.42 3.51 -7.77
N ASN A 16 -17.68 3.88 -9.02
CA ASN A 16 -19.00 3.66 -9.61
C ASN A 16 -19.25 2.16 -9.86
N GLN A 17 -20.50 1.76 -10.10
CA GLN A 17 -20.89 0.36 -10.26
C GLN A 17 -20.13 -0.39 -11.38
N LYS A 18 -19.79 0.30 -12.48
CA LYS A 18 -19.07 -0.30 -13.61
C LYS A 18 -17.60 -0.57 -13.28
N CYS A 19 -16.93 0.37 -12.61
CA CYS A 19 -15.57 0.16 -12.14
C CYS A 19 -15.52 -0.87 -11.01
N LEU A 20 -16.53 -0.87 -10.12
CA LEU A 20 -16.62 -1.78 -8.98
C LEU A 20 -16.78 -3.25 -9.39
N SER A 21 -17.54 -3.56 -10.44
CA SER A 21 -17.68 -4.95 -10.90
C SER A 21 -16.36 -5.56 -11.41
N LEU A 22 -15.48 -4.71 -11.92
CA LEU A 22 -14.16 -5.05 -12.44
C LEU A 22 -13.04 -4.81 -11.42
N PHE A 23 -13.36 -4.29 -10.24
CA PHE A 23 -12.40 -4.06 -9.17
C PHE A 23 -11.92 -5.39 -8.58
N SER A 24 -10.63 -5.48 -8.33
CA SER A 24 -9.98 -6.61 -7.67
C SER A 24 -9.63 -6.23 -6.23
N GLU A 25 -8.72 -5.27 -6.07
CA GLU A 25 -8.30 -4.77 -4.78
C GLU A 25 -7.66 -3.37 -4.88
N ALA A 26 -7.43 -2.72 -3.74
CA ALA A 26 -6.72 -1.46 -3.64
C ALA A 26 -5.62 -1.52 -2.57
N ARG A 27 -4.50 -0.83 -2.83
CA ARG A 27 -3.35 -0.75 -1.94
C ARG A 27 -2.68 0.61 -1.99
N ILE A 28 -1.95 0.96 -0.94
CA ILE A 28 -1.01 2.08 -0.98
C ILE A 28 0.40 1.52 -1.25
N PHE A 29 1.04 2.01 -2.31
CA PHE A 29 2.44 1.66 -2.64
C PHE A 29 3.35 2.87 -2.55
N GLY A 30 4.64 2.62 -2.36
CA GLY A 30 5.66 3.66 -2.31
C GLY A 30 6.04 4.01 -0.86
N ILE A 31 7.08 4.83 -0.76
CA ILE A 31 7.64 5.29 0.51
C ILE A 31 7.54 6.81 0.59
N GLU A 32 7.34 7.31 1.81
CA GLU A 32 7.30 8.74 2.10
C GLU A 32 6.40 9.52 1.11
N ARG A 33 6.94 10.57 0.47
CA ARG A 33 6.21 11.47 -0.44
C ARG A 33 5.83 10.85 -1.78
N ASN A 34 6.25 9.61 -2.05
CA ASN A 34 5.92 8.88 -3.27
C ASN A 34 4.78 7.87 -3.08
N ARG A 35 4.08 7.91 -1.94
CA ARG A 35 2.96 7.01 -1.67
C ARG A 35 1.80 7.23 -2.64
N LYS A 36 1.31 6.15 -3.26
CA LYS A 36 0.25 6.15 -4.28
C LYS A 36 -0.85 5.18 -3.87
N PHE A 37 -2.09 5.61 -3.96
CA PHE A 37 -3.26 4.75 -3.82
C PHE A 37 -3.57 4.11 -5.18
N VAL A 38 -3.36 2.81 -5.27
CA VAL A 38 -3.46 2.05 -6.52
C VAL A 38 -4.71 1.18 -6.48
N PHE A 39 -5.56 1.34 -7.50
CA PHE A 39 -6.71 0.49 -7.77
C PHE A 39 -6.30 -0.58 -8.77
N PHE A 40 -6.50 -1.85 -8.41
CA PHE A 40 -6.29 -2.97 -9.31
C PHE A 40 -7.61 -3.48 -9.88
N PHE A 41 -7.62 -3.67 -11.20
CA PHE A 41 -8.77 -4.16 -11.93
C PHE A 41 -8.50 -5.54 -12.53
N LYS A 42 -9.55 -6.35 -12.65
CA LYS A 42 -9.49 -7.72 -13.16
C LYS A 42 -8.95 -7.80 -14.59
N ASN A 43 -9.13 -6.74 -15.39
CA ASN A 43 -8.73 -6.65 -16.79
C ASN A 43 -8.59 -5.19 -17.25
N GLN A 44 -8.14 -5.00 -18.49
CA GLN A 44 -7.96 -3.69 -19.12
C GLN A 44 -9.25 -2.85 -19.24
N ALA A 45 -10.42 -3.48 -19.37
CA ALA A 45 -11.68 -2.74 -19.44
C ALA A 45 -11.93 -1.93 -18.15
N GLY A 46 -11.53 -2.47 -16.98
CA GLY A 46 -11.62 -1.74 -15.71
C GLY A 46 -10.75 -0.48 -15.69
N LEU A 47 -9.56 -0.53 -16.29
CA LEU A 47 -8.69 0.64 -16.42
C LEU A 47 -9.26 1.71 -17.33
N ILE A 48 -9.85 1.30 -18.45
CA ILE A 48 -10.49 2.23 -19.38
C ILE A 48 -11.63 2.98 -18.66
N PHE A 49 -12.48 2.27 -17.91
CA PHE A 49 -13.55 2.91 -17.14
C PHE A 49 -13.04 3.79 -16.00
N PHE A 50 -11.99 3.34 -15.29
CA PHE A 50 -11.36 4.13 -14.25
C PHE A 50 -10.78 5.45 -14.80
N ASN A 51 -10.04 5.39 -15.90
CA ASN A 51 -9.43 6.58 -16.50
C ASN A 51 -10.48 7.55 -17.05
N LYS A 52 -11.58 7.03 -17.60
CA LYS A 52 -12.69 7.86 -18.10
C LYS A 52 -13.41 8.63 -16.98
N ASP A 53 -13.51 8.06 -15.78
CA ASP A 53 -14.20 8.67 -14.62
C ASP A 53 -13.24 9.20 -13.54
N LYS A 54 -11.95 9.32 -13.87
CA LYS A 54 -10.88 9.53 -12.88
C LYS A 54 -11.09 10.78 -12.04
N GLU A 55 -11.44 11.91 -12.65
CA GLU A 55 -11.63 13.17 -11.92
C GLU A 55 -12.77 13.11 -10.91
N LYS A 56 -13.92 12.53 -11.31
CA LYS A 56 -15.08 12.35 -10.41
C LYS A 56 -14.77 11.37 -9.29
N LEU A 57 -14.02 10.30 -9.59
CA LEU A 57 -13.53 9.36 -8.60
C LEU A 57 -12.59 10.05 -7.60
N LEU A 58 -11.65 10.87 -8.06
CA LEU A 58 -10.73 11.61 -7.20
C LEU A 58 -11.46 12.53 -6.23
N GLN A 59 -12.51 13.20 -6.70
CA GLN A 59 -13.32 14.05 -5.85
C GLN A 59 -14.01 13.23 -4.74
N ARG A 60 -14.71 12.15 -5.10
CA ARG A 60 -15.32 11.23 -4.13
C ARG A 60 -14.30 10.66 -3.14
N LEU A 61 -13.10 10.32 -3.61
CA LEU A 61 -12.02 9.82 -2.77
C LEU A 61 -11.56 10.85 -1.76
N ARG A 62 -11.40 12.11 -2.16
CA ARG A 62 -11.05 13.20 -1.24
C ARG A 62 -12.13 13.40 -0.18
N ASP A 63 -13.40 13.34 -0.59
CA ASP A 63 -14.53 13.53 0.31
C ASP A 63 -14.64 12.40 1.34
N GLU A 64 -14.54 11.13 0.90
CA GLU A 64 -14.52 9.98 1.80
C GLU A 64 -13.27 9.95 2.70
N TYR A 65 -12.10 10.31 2.17
CA TYR A 65 -10.87 10.36 2.94
C TYR A 65 -10.95 11.41 4.05
N ARG A 66 -11.49 12.59 3.74
CA ARG A 66 -11.62 13.70 4.70
C ARG A 66 -12.43 13.33 5.94
N LYS A 67 -13.46 12.48 5.80
CA LYS A 67 -14.29 12.00 6.92
C LYS A 67 -13.49 11.28 8.01
N LYS A 68 -12.38 10.64 7.64
CA LYS A 68 -11.50 9.89 8.56
C LYS A 68 -10.09 10.48 8.65
N LYS A 69 -9.86 11.71 8.18
CA LYS A 69 -8.51 12.30 8.06
C LYS A 69 -7.69 12.21 9.34
N ALA A 70 -8.28 12.54 10.49
CA ALA A 70 -7.56 12.50 11.78
C ALA A 70 -7.08 11.08 12.15
N LEU A 71 -7.88 10.05 11.84
CA LEU A 71 -7.49 8.66 12.04
C LEU A 71 -6.39 8.26 11.05
N TYR A 72 -6.55 8.61 9.78
CA TYR A 72 -5.57 8.27 8.73
C TYR A 72 -4.21 8.95 8.94
N ASP A 73 -4.20 10.21 9.39
CA ASP A 73 -2.96 10.90 9.75
C ASP A 73 -2.27 10.23 10.94
N LYS A 74 -3.04 9.79 11.95
CA LYS A 74 -2.50 9.09 13.13
C LYS A 74 -1.93 7.71 12.79
N GLU A 75 -2.62 6.97 11.93
CA GLU A 75 -2.22 5.63 11.52
C GLU A 75 -1.23 5.64 10.35
N ASP A 76 -0.78 6.80 9.86
CA ASP A 76 0.11 6.94 8.69
C ASP A 76 -0.45 6.34 7.38
N PHE A 77 -1.77 6.36 7.22
CA PHE A 77 -2.50 5.93 6.02
C PHE A 77 -2.56 7.05 4.98
N ILE A 78 -1.40 7.46 4.45
CA ILE A 78 -1.25 8.65 3.61
C ILE A 78 -0.86 8.26 2.17
N PHE A 79 -1.42 8.95 1.19
CA PHE A 79 -1.05 8.84 -0.22
C PHE A 79 -1.21 10.20 -0.93
N TYR A 80 -0.43 10.40 -1.99
CA TYR A 80 -0.33 11.67 -2.72
C TYR A 80 -0.81 11.56 -4.17
N GLU A 81 -0.74 10.36 -4.74
CA GLU A 81 -1.21 10.08 -6.09
C GLU A 81 -2.21 8.93 -6.12
N VAL A 82 -2.98 8.86 -7.20
CA VAL A 82 -3.96 7.81 -7.43
C VAL A 82 -3.77 7.22 -8.82
N LEU A 83 -3.61 5.89 -8.88
CA LEU A 83 -3.34 5.15 -10.11
C LEU A 83 -4.30 3.97 -10.27
N GLY A 84 -4.52 3.59 -11.52
CA GLY A 84 -5.17 2.33 -11.87
C GLY A 84 -4.14 1.39 -12.48
N LYS A 85 -4.18 0.11 -12.10
CA LYS A 85 -3.42 -0.98 -12.73
C LYS A 85 -4.28 -2.21 -12.99
N THR A 86 -3.82 -3.12 -13.82
CA THR A 86 -4.42 -4.45 -13.92
C THR A 86 -3.91 -5.34 -12.79
N LYS A 87 -4.70 -6.33 -12.37
CA LYS A 87 -4.33 -7.26 -11.30
C LYS A 87 -3.04 -8.04 -11.60
N ASP A 88 -2.69 -8.20 -12.88
CA ASP A 88 -1.46 -8.88 -13.30
C ASP A 88 -0.21 -8.05 -12.95
N GLU A 89 -0.38 -6.75 -12.72
CA GLU A 89 0.67 -5.84 -12.23
C GLU A 89 0.69 -5.73 -10.70
N ILE A 90 -0.15 -6.50 -9.99
CA ILE A 90 0.07 -6.73 -8.56
C ILE A 90 1.38 -7.49 -8.49
N LYS A 91 2.46 -6.78 -8.20
CA LYS A 91 3.69 -7.42 -7.73
C LYS A 91 3.33 -8.08 -6.40
N HIS A 92 2.96 -9.36 -6.44
CA HIS A 92 3.39 -10.25 -5.38
C HIS A 92 4.92 -10.12 -5.36
N ARG A 93 5.53 -9.90 -4.19
CA ARG A 93 6.98 -10.15 -4.11
C ARG A 93 7.18 -11.54 -4.70
N ASP A 94 8.13 -11.70 -5.61
CA ASP A 94 8.47 -13.06 -5.96
C ASP A 94 9.03 -13.73 -4.70
N ASP A 95 8.94 -15.05 -4.62
CA ASP A 95 9.40 -15.82 -3.46
C ASP A 95 10.90 -15.60 -3.18
N GLU A 96 11.67 -15.14 -4.16
CA GLU A 96 13.09 -14.83 -4.08
C GLU A 96 13.33 -13.45 -3.42
N GLU A 97 12.59 -12.41 -3.80
CA GLU A 97 12.60 -11.09 -3.17
C GLU A 97 12.21 -11.20 -1.69
N GLU A 98 11.20 -12.03 -1.38
CA GLU A 98 10.78 -12.27 0.00
C GLU A 98 11.85 -13.03 0.81
N LYS A 99 12.48 -14.06 0.22
CA LYS A 99 13.62 -14.76 0.83
C LYS A 99 14.83 -13.87 1.07
N ILE A 100 15.16 -12.98 0.13
CA ILE A 100 16.28 -12.04 0.27
C ILE A 100 16.01 -11.07 1.41
N LEU A 101 14.78 -10.56 1.51
CA LEU A 101 14.35 -9.70 2.62
C LEU A 101 14.44 -10.41 3.97
N LEU A 102 13.95 -11.64 4.07
CA LEU A 102 14.04 -12.44 5.30
C LEU A 102 15.49 -12.65 5.73
N LYS A 103 16.38 -13.02 4.81
CA LYS A 103 17.83 -13.13 5.10
C LYS A 103 18.44 -11.81 5.56
N GLY A 104 17.99 -10.69 4.99
CA GLY A 104 18.42 -9.35 5.41
C GLY A 104 17.99 -9.04 6.85
N ILE A 105 16.75 -9.37 7.20
CA ILE A 105 16.20 -9.21 8.56
C ILE A 105 16.99 -10.07 9.56
N GLU A 106 17.20 -11.36 9.28
CA GLU A 106 17.96 -12.28 10.14
C GLU A 106 19.38 -11.76 10.43
N ARG A 107 20.05 -11.21 9.41
CA ARG A 107 21.38 -10.61 9.58
C ARG A 107 21.34 -9.39 10.51
N LEU A 108 20.36 -8.49 10.33
CA LEU A 108 20.21 -7.32 11.18
C LEU A 108 19.92 -7.70 12.63
N GLU A 109 19.07 -8.71 12.87
CA GLU A 109 18.81 -9.24 14.20
C GLU A 109 20.06 -9.82 14.86
N SER A 110 20.88 -10.57 14.09
CA SER A 110 22.15 -11.11 14.57
C SER A 110 23.14 -10.01 14.98
N VAL A 111 23.29 -8.97 14.16
CA VAL A 111 24.17 -7.83 14.47
C VAL A 111 23.69 -7.10 15.72
N LEU A 112 22.37 -6.88 15.85
CA LEU A 112 21.80 -6.25 17.04
C LEU A 112 22.03 -7.09 18.31
N LYS A 113 21.93 -8.41 18.21
CA LYS A 113 22.20 -9.33 19.32
C LYS A 113 23.67 -9.28 19.76
N GLN A 114 24.60 -9.37 18.81
CA GLN A 114 26.05 -9.25 19.10
C GLN A 114 26.39 -7.89 19.71
N THR A 115 25.79 -6.81 19.19
CA THR A 115 26.01 -5.46 19.73
C THR A 115 25.52 -5.34 21.18
N LYS A 116 24.39 -5.96 21.51
CA LYS A 116 23.88 -6.01 22.89
C LYS A 116 24.78 -6.85 23.80
N GLU A 117 25.29 -7.98 23.32
CA GLU A 117 26.21 -8.84 24.08
C GLU A 117 27.55 -8.12 24.32
N ASN A 118 28.15 -7.50 23.31
CA ASN A 118 29.39 -6.74 23.45
C ASN A 118 29.26 -5.56 24.43
N LYS A 119 28.12 -4.85 24.41
CA LYS A 119 27.82 -3.81 25.42
C LYS A 119 27.64 -4.38 26.83
N ARG A 120 27.09 -5.59 26.97
CA ARG A 120 26.83 -6.23 28.27
C ARG A 120 28.10 -6.81 28.90
N TYR A 121 29.07 -7.20 28.08
CA TYR A 121 30.37 -7.73 28.53
C TYR A 121 31.51 -6.70 28.53
N GLY A 122 31.22 -5.42 28.24
CA GLY A 122 32.21 -4.34 28.32
C GLY A 122 33.38 -4.46 27.33
N LEU A 123 33.23 -5.27 26.28
CA LEU A 123 34.25 -5.43 25.24
C LEU A 123 34.02 -4.34 24.20
N SER A 124 34.74 -3.23 24.34
CA SER A 124 34.97 -2.28 23.25
C SER A 124 35.95 -2.91 22.26
N ALA A 125 35.57 -2.92 20.99
CA ALA A 125 36.50 -3.19 19.87
C ALA A 125 37.65 -2.18 19.86
#